data_AF-A0A7J2PZC5-F1
#
_entry.id   AF-A0A7J2PZC5-F1
#
_cell.length_a   1.000
_cell.length_b   1.000
_cell.length_c   1.000
_cell.angle_alpha   90.00
_cell.angle_beta   90.00
_cell.angle_gamma   90.00
#
_symmetry.space_group_name_H-M   'P 1'
#
loop_
_entity.id
_entity.type
_entity.pdbx_description
1 polymer ?
#
loop_
_entity_poly.entity_id
_entity_poly.type
_entity_poly.pdbx_seq_one_letter_code
_entity_poly.pdbx_strand_id
1 'polypeptide(L)'
;MAVTKEIQDFLLNDAVERFLRYVKIWTTSDESKETVPTTKNQLELGKLLVEELKDLNLKDIFQDDYGFVYAFLPSSEGFEKTEPIGLLAHLDTSPAVSGKDVKPVIHRNYDGK
;
A
#
# COMPACT_ATOMS: atom_id res chain seq x y z
N MET A 1 -16.14 -17.05 -10.33
CA MET A 1 -16.15 -17.20 -8.86
C MET A 1 -16.81 -15.94 -8.30
N ALA A 2 -17.85 -16.05 -7.48
CA ALA A 2 -18.52 -14.86 -6.94
C ALA A 2 -17.73 -14.28 -5.76
N VAL A 3 -17.61 -12.96 -5.69
CA VAL A 3 -17.02 -12.28 -4.52
C VAL A 3 -17.94 -12.54 -3.33
N THR A 4 -17.42 -13.18 -2.28
CA THR A 4 -18.20 -13.49 -1.08
C THR A 4 -18.61 -12.20 -0.36
N LYS A 5 -19.68 -12.26 0.45
CA LYS A 5 -20.11 -11.10 1.26
C LYS A 5 -18.99 -10.60 2.17
N GLU A 6 -18.22 -11.52 2.75
CA GLU A 6 -17.04 -11.21 3.57
C GLU A 6 -16.00 -10.39 2.80
N ILE A 7 -15.66 -10.79 1.57
CA ILE A 7 -14.72 -10.03 0.74
C ILE A 7 -15.32 -8.67 0.33
N GLN A 8 -16.62 -8.61 0.04
CA GLN A 8 -17.28 -7.33 -0.25
C GLN A 8 -17.21 -6.38 0.95
N ASP A 9 -17.50 -6.89 2.16
CA ASP A 9 -17.46 -6.11 3.38
C ASP A 9 -16.03 -5.62 3.68
N PHE A 10 -15.01 -6.47 3.49
CA PHE A 10 -13.60 -6.09 3.59
C PHE A 10 -13.22 -4.99 2.59
N LEU A 11 -13.64 -5.13 1.32
CA LEU A 11 -13.31 -4.16 0.28
C LEU A 11 -13.99 -2.80 0.52
N LEU A 12 -15.26 -2.80 0.94
CA LEU A 12 -16.05 -1.58 1.08
C LEU A 12 -15.78 -0.80 2.38
N ASN A 13 -15.16 -1.46 3.37
CA ASN A 13 -14.84 -0.86 4.66
C ASN A 13 -13.32 -0.77 4.86
N ASP A 14 -12.65 -1.88 5.18
CA ASP A 14 -11.24 -1.90 5.58
C ASP A 14 -10.29 -1.41 4.47
N ALA A 15 -10.43 -1.95 3.26
CA ALA A 15 -9.57 -1.58 2.15
C ALA A 15 -9.76 -0.12 1.74
N VAL A 16 -11.01 0.37 1.73
CA VAL A 16 -11.32 1.79 1.48
C VAL A 16 -10.72 2.68 2.55
N GLU A 17 -10.84 2.34 3.83
CA GLU A 17 -10.26 3.13 4.92
C GLU A 17 -8.73 3.25 4.77
N ARG A 18 -8.05 2.12 4.56
CA ARG A 18 -6.60 2.07 4.32
C ARG A 18 -6.21 2.91 3.12
N PHE A 19 -6.89 2.74 1.98
CA PHE A 19 -6.63 3.51 0.77
C PHE A 19 -6.77 5.02 1.02
N LEU A 20 -7.86 5.46 1.67
CA LEU A 20 -8.09 6.87 2.00
C LEU A 20 -7.07 7.45 2.97
N ARG A 21 -6.48 6.62 3.84
CA ARG A 21 -5.36 7.02 4.71
C ARG A 21 -4.09 7.20 3.90
N TYR A 22 -3.76 6.27 3.00
CA TYR A 22 -2.53 6.33 2.20
C TYR A 22 -2.52 7.49 1.21
N VAL A 23 -3.63 7.76 0.51
CA VAL A 23 -3.68 8.83 -0.50
C VAL A 23 -3.46 10.23 0.08
N LYS A 24 -3.62 10.41 1.40
CA LYS A 24 -3.36 11.68 2.09
C LYS A 24 -1.88 11.86 2.44
N ILE A 25 -1.08 10.80 2.38
CA ILE A 25 0.36 10.85 2.60
C ILE A 25 1.00 11.29 1.30
N TRP A 26 1.69 12.43 1.34
CA TRP A 26 2.37 12.94 0.16
C TRP A 26 3.59 12.07 -0.14
N THR A 27 3.58 11.36 -1.27
CA THR A 27 4.68 10.46 -1.68
C THR A 27 5.22 10.77 -3.08
N THR A 28 4.94 11.95 -3.63
CA THR A 28 5.32 12.28 -5.02
C THR A 28 6.83 12.18 -5.23
N SER A 29 7.26 11.49 -6.29
CA SER A 29 8.66 11.34 -6.67
C SER A 29 9.23 12.60 -7.33
N ASP A 30 10.55 12.65 -7.50
CA ASP A 30 11.27 13.78 -8.11
C ASP A 30 12.30 13.28 -9.11
N GLU A 31 11.98 13.42 -10.40
CA GLU A 31 12.79 12.95 -11.52
C GLU A 31 14.14 13.69 -11.66
N SER A 32 14.31 14.84 -11.00
CA SER A 32 15.56 15.60 -11.04
C SER A 32 16.65 15.07 -10.09
N LYS A 33 16.31 14.10 -9.24
CA LYS A 33 17.21 13.54 -8.22
C LYS A 33 17.64 12.13 -8.56
N GLU A 34 18.88 11.83 -8.21
CA GLU A 34 19.48 10.49 -8.36
C GLU A 34 19.47 9.69 -7.04
N THR A 35 18.96 10.26 -5.94
CA THR A 35 18.85 9.56 -4.66
C THR A 35 17.71 8.54 -4.69
N VAL A 36 17.82 7.49 -3.88
CA VAL A 36 16.76 6.50 -3.67
C VAL A 36 16.36 6.50 -2.20
N PRO A 37 15.10 6.84 -1.85
CA PRO A 37 14.08 7.39 -2.74
C PRO A 37 14.44 8.81 -3.21
N THR A 38 13.84 9.25 -4.31
CA THR A 38 14.04 10.62 -4.82
C THR A 38 13.46 11.67 -3.88
N THR A 39 12.45 11.32 -3.11
CA THR A 39 11.83 12.21 -2.12
C THR A 39 11.66 11.50 -0.77
N LYS A 40 12.14 12.13 0.31
CA LYS A 40 12.21 11.51 1.65
C LYS A 40 10.84 11.23 2.25
N ASN A 41 9.81 11.96 1.84
CA ASN A 41 8.42 11.77 2.25
C ASN A 41 7.84 10.41 1.80
N GLN A 42 8.40 9.75 0.77
CA GLN A 42 8.05 8.36 0.44
C GLN A 42 8.28 7.40 1.62
N LEU A 43 9.27 7.71 2.48
CA LEU A 43 9.58 6.89 3.65
C LEU A 43 8.46 6.91 4.69
N GLU A 44 7.63 7.95 4.73
CA GLU A 44 6.53 8.06 5.70
C GLU A 44 5.46 7.00 5.47
N LEU A 45 5.05 6.80 4.21
CA LEU A 45 4.14 5.72 3.86
C LEU A 45 4.77 4.36 4.15
N GLY A 46 6.05 4.17 3.83
CA GLY A 46 6.73 2.90 4.11
C GLY A 46 6.77 2.54 5.60
N LYS A 47 7.04 3.50 6.49
CA LYS A 47 6.98 3.30 7.95
C LYS A 47 5.58 2.92 8.43
N LEU A 48 4.54 3.57 7.90
CA LEU A 48 3.15 3.21 8.21
C LEU A 48 2.87 1.76 7.78
N LEU A 49 3.27 1.37 6.58
CA LEU A 49 3.06 0.01 6.07
C LEU A 49 3.79 -1.04 6.91
N VAL A 50 5.02 -0.75 7.37
CA VAL A 50 5.75 -1.66 8.28
C VAL A 50 4.94 -1.94 9.54
N GLU A 51 4.35 -0.93 10.17
CA GLU A 51 3.52 -1.13 11.37
C GLU A 51 2.24 -1.91 11.02
N GLU A 52 1.55 -1.56 9.94
CA GLU A 52 0.34 -2.28 9.53
C GLU A 52 0.60 -3.75 9.16
N LEU A 53 1.76 -4.06 8.56
CA LEU A 53 2.17 -5.42 8.25
C LEU A 53 2.50 -6.22 9.52
N LYS A 54 3.02 -5.57 10.57
CA LYS A 54 3.23 -6.19 11.89
C LYS A 54 1.91 -6.53 12.55
N ASP A 55 0.93 -5.62 12.49
CA ASP A 55 -0.42 -5.84 13.01
C ASP A 55 -1.13 -7.00 12.31
N LEU A 56 -0.81 -7.24 11.03
CA LEU A 56 -1.27 -8.39 10.24
C LEU A 56 -0.50 -9.69 10.54
N ASN A 57 0.46 -9.68 11.46
CA ASN A 57 1.28 -10.83 11.89
C ASN A 57 2.15 -11.45 10.78
N LEU A 58 2.58 -10.66 9.79
CA LEU A 58 3.60 -11.10 8.83
C LEU A 58 4.98 -11.22 9.51
N LYS A 59 5.94 -11.81 8.78
CA LYS A 59 7.33 -12.03 9.23
C LYS A 59 8.31 -11.23 8.38
N ASP A 60 9.54 -11.12 8.88
CA ASP A 60 10.67 -10.46 8.19
C ASP A 60 10.30 -9.07 7.67
N ILE A 61 9.61 -8.29 8.50
CA ILE A 61 9.06 -6.98 8.14
C ILE A 61 10.10 -5.91 8.42
N PHE A 62 10.53 -5.19 7.38
CA PHE A 62 11.41 -4.04 7.53
C PHE A 62 11.24 -3.08 6.35
N GLN A 63 11.66 -1.84 6.58
CA GLN A 63 11.93 -0.87 5.53
C GLN A 63 13.44 -0.66 5.47
N ASP A 64 14.04 -0.81 4.30
CA ASP A 64 15.48 -0.58 4.14
C ASP A 64 15.82 0.92 3.99
N ASP A 65 17.12 1.22 3.92
CA ASP A 65 17.62 2.60 3.79
C ASP A 65 17.24 3.26 2.45
N TYR A 66 16.88 2.46 1.45
CA TYR A 66 16.43 2.90 0.13
C TYR A 66 14.91 3.07 0.05
N GLY A 67 14.19 2.76 1.13
CA GLY A 67 12.75 2.94 1.25
C GLY A 67 11.90 1.77 0.76
N PHE A 68 12.51 0.63 0.40
CA PHE A 68 11.77 -0.59 0.05
C PHE A 68 11.20 -1.23 1.31
N VAL A 69 9.92 -1.60 1.24
CA VAL A 69 9.22 -2.31 2.32
C VAL A 69 9.13 -3.79 1.97
N TYR A 70 9.59 -4.63 2.89
CA TYR A 70 9.56 -6.07 2.78
C TYR A 70 8.67 -6.66 3.86
N ALA A 71 7.98 -7.75 3.51
CA ALA A 71 7.27 -8.60 4.46
C ALA A 71 7.09 -9.99 3.85
N PHE A 72 7.04 -11.00 4.72
CA PHE A 72 6.86 -12.39 4.36
C PHE A 72 5.59 -12.94 5.03
N LEU A 73 4.67 -13.47 4.21
CA LEU A 73 3.54 -14.25 4.70
C LEU A 73 3.92 -15.73 4.67
N PRO A 74 3.99 -16.43 5.82
CA PRO A 74 4.27 -17.85 5.86
C PRO A 74 3.27 -18.66 5.02
N SER A 75 3.71 -19.78 4.47
CA SER A 75 2.84 -20.70 3.75
C SER A 75 1.69 -21.17 4.65
N SER A 76 0.51 -21.33 4.06
CA SER A 76 -0.57 -22.07 4.72
C SER A 76 -0.15 -23.53 4.92
N GLU A 77 -0.73 -24.18 5.94
CA GLU A 77 -0.44 -25.58 6.26
C GLU A 77 -0.62 -26.49 5.03
N GLY A 78 0.41 -27.29 4.72
CA GLY A 78 0.43 -28.20 3.58
C GLY A 78 0.98 -27.60 2.27
N PHE A 79 1.34 -26.32 2.26
CA PHE A 79 1.93 -25.62 1.11
C PHE A 79 3.39 -25.22 1.33
N GLU A 80 4.07 -25.78 2.33
CA GLU A 80 5.45 -25.42 2.71
C GLU A 80 6.48 -25.72 1.60
N LYS A 81 6.14 -26.57 0.63
CA LYS A 81 6.99 -26.95 -0.51
C LYS A 81 6.58 -26.26 -1.81
N THR A 82 5.56 -25.41 -1.78
CA THR A 82 5.11 -24.67 -2.96
C THR A 82 6.00 -23.46 -3.18
N GLU A 83 6.28 -23.16 -4.45
CA GLU A 83 7.06 -21.97 -4.81
C GLU A 83 6.33 -20.68 -4.36
N PRO A 84 7.04 -19.74 -3.71
CA PRO A 84 6.43 -18.50 -3.28
C PRO A 84 6.12 -17.59 -4.47
N ILE A 85 5.10 -16.75 -4.31
CA ILE A 85 4.77 -15.68 -5.25
C ILE A 85 5.06 -14.31 -4.61
N GLY A 86 5.48 -13.35 -5.43
CA GLY A 86 5.70 -11.97 -5.00
C GLY A 86 4.53 -11.07 -5.40
N LEU A 87 4.04 -10.27 -4.46
CA LEU A 87 3.10 -9.17 -4.73
C LEU A 87 3.84 -7.85 -4.57
N LEU A 88 3.83 -7.02 -5.61
CA LEU A 88 4.60 -5.78 -5.67
C LEU A 88 3.67 -4.60 -5.96
N ALA A 89 3.94 -3.48 -5.27
CA ALA A 89 3.36 -2.18 -5.52
C ALA A 89 4.44 -1.10 -5.27
N HIS A 90 4.28 0.07 -5.86
CA HIS A 90 5.17 1.21 -5.63
C HIS A 90 4.51 2.21 -4.65
N LEU A 91 5.34 2.99 -3.94
CA LEU A 91 4.88 3.90 -2.88
C LEU A 91 4.59 5.32 -3.40
N ASP A 92 5.25 5.70 -4.49
CA ASP A 92 5.26 7.08 -4.96
C ASP A 92 4.08 7.43 -5.86
N THR A 93 3.83 8.72 -5.99
CA THR A 93 2.87 9.28 -6.96
C THR A 93 3.61 10.06 -8.03
N SER A 94 3.02 10.14 -9.23
CA SER A 94 3.64 10.83 -10.36
C SER A 94 3.84 12.33 -10.09
N PRO A 95 4.96 12.94 -10.52
CA PRO A 95 5.18 14.38 -10.41
C PRO A 95 4.33 15.21 -11.39
N ALA A 96 3.63 14.58 -12.33
CA ALA A 96 2.78 15.26 -13.30
C ALA A 96 1.61 16.04 -12.65
N VAL A 97 1.16 15.60 -11.47
CA VAL A 97 0.16 16.28 -10.66
C VAL A 97 0.57 16.25 -9.19
N SER A 98 0.21 17.28 -8.43
CA SER A 98 0.58 17.33 -7.01
C SER A 98 -0.14 16.24 -6.22
N GLY A 99 0.61 15.37 -5.55
CA GLY A 99 0.12 14.46 -4.53
C GLY A 99 0.08 15.07 -3.12
N LYS A 100 0.23 16.39 -2.98
CA LYS A 100 0.26 17.08 -1.69
C LYS A 100 -1.16 17.51 -1.29
N ASP A 101 -1.47 17.40 0.01
CA ASP A 101 -2.73 17.87 0.61
C ASP A 101 -4.00 17.31 -0.08
N VAL A 102 -3.93 16.05 -0.52
CA VAL A 102 -5.04 15.36 -1.22
C VAL A 102 -6.28 15.32 -0.32
N LYS A 103 -7.43 15.71 -0.88
CA LYS A 103 -8.75 15.67 -0.25
C LYS A 103 -9.62 14.64 -0.98
N PRO A 104 -9.57 13.36 -0.59
CA PRO A 104 -10.32 12.34 -1.29
C PRO A 104 -11.83 12.55 -1.08
N VAL A 105 -12.59 12.36 -2.16
CA VAL A 105 -14.06 12.43 -2.17
C VAL A 105 -14.60 11.06 -2.58
N ILE A 106 -15.56 10.54 -1.82
CA ILE A 106 -16.22 9.27 -2.13
C ILE A 106 -17.64 9.56 -2.61
N HIS A 107 -17.91 9.19 -3.85
CA HIS A 107 -19.26 9.17 -4.42
C HIS A 107 -19.83 7.74 -4.27
N ARG A 108 -20.67 7.53 -3.25
CA ARG A 108 -21.33 6.24 -3.04
C ARG A 108 -22.49 6.08 -4.02
N ASN A 109 -22.67 4.88 -4.55
CA ASN A 109 -23.78 4.53 -5.45
C ASN A 109 -23.94 5.52 -6.62
N TYR A 110 -22.83 5.98 -7.19
CA TYR A 110 -22.86 6.88 -8.35
C TYR A 110 -23.58 6.19 -9.52
N ASP A 111 -24.68 6.76 -9.96
CA ASP A 111 -25.54 6.23 -11.03
C ASP A 111 -25.22 6.84 -12.41
N GLY A 112 -24.17 7.66 -12.48
CA GLY A 112 -23.70 8.26 -13.73
C GLY A 112 -24.59 9.37 -14.27
N LYS A 113 -25.62 9.79 -13.53
CA LYS A 113 -26.57 10.84 -13.90
C LYS A 113 -26.40 12.09 -13.05
#